data_AF-A0A317YIM1-F1
#
_entry.id   AF-A0A317YIM1-F1
#
_cell.length_a   1.000
_cell.length_b   1.000
_cell.length_c   1.000
_cell.angle_alpha   90.00
_cell.angle_beta   90.00
_cell.angle_gamma   90.00
#
_symmetry.space_group_name_H-M   'P 1'
#
loop_
_entity.id
_entity.type
_entity.pdbx_description
1 polymer ?
#
loop_
_entity_poly.entity_id
_entity_poly.type
_entity_poly.pdbx_seq_one_letter_code
_entity_poly.pdbx_strand_id
1 'polypeptide(L)'
;TDNATPNWAAATLLKAKRPSIFWTGCAAHTIDLMLEDIGKIKQVDETIVRARSLTTFLYSHIRVLALMRKFLGKDLVRDGITQFATTYLNLKSMLDNKKELGKLFRSDELNEMGYLKKDKGKNASKIVRSDTFWKNVDCTVNFFEPLANVLRRMDSDVPAMGFLYGCLLDAKNDIAKRFDNVERHFKTVWEIIDKRWDNKLKTPLHLASYYLNSYYYYPNKLEIELDGTFREGLVSCITKMVQEVEIQDKIMDELNMYQDGMGSFGKDIATRQRRNENFNPGD
;
A
#
# COMPACT_ATOMS: atom_id res chain seq x y z
N THR A 1 -3.89 5.85 16.09
CA THR A 1 -4.72 4.73 16.58
C THR A 1 -5.44 4.11 15.41
N ASP A 2 -5.93 2.88 15.51
CA ASP A 2 -6.80 2.32 14.46
C ASP A 2 -8.08 3.16 14.27
N ASN A 3 -8.86 2.85 13.22
CA ASN A 3 -10.05 3.60 12.86
C ASN A 3 -11.33 3.11 13.56
N ALA A 4 -11.22 2.36 14.66
CA ALA A 4 -12.38 1.82 15.36
C ALA A 4 -13.26 2.93 15.96
N THR A 5 -14.58 2.67 16.03
CA THR A 5 -15.59 3.61 16.56
C THR A 5 -15.25 4.16 17.96
N PRO A 6 -14.75 3.35 18.92
CA PRO A 6 -14.36 3.88 20.23
C PRO A 6 -13.23 4.92 20.16
N ASN A 7 -12.28 4.74 19.24
CA ASN A 7 -11.17 5.68 19.05
C ASN A 7 -11.66 7.01 18.47
N TRP A 8 -12.65 6.99 17.58
CA TRP A 8 -13.32 8.21 17.11
C TRP A 8 -14.06 8.96 18.22
N ALA A 9 -14.76 8.24 19.09
CA ALA A 9 -15.45 8.84 20.24
C ALA A 9 -14.43 9.47 21.21
N ALA A 10 -13.37 8.74 21.55
CA ALA A 10 -12.29 9.24 22.39
C ALA A 10 -11.59 10.47 21.77
N ALA A 11 -11.30 10.44 20.46
CA ALA A 11 -10.73 11.56 19.73
C ALA A 11 -11.62 12.81 19.78
N THR A 12 -12.94 12.63 19.73
CA THR A 12 -13.91 13.74 19.82
C THR A 12 -13.86 14.38 21.20
N LEU A 13 -13.86 13.58 22.26
CA LEU A 13 -13.72 14.07 23.64
C LEU A 13 -12.36 14.76 23.86
N LEU A 14 -11.28 14.20 23.29
CA LEU A 14 -9.95 14.77 23.38
C LEU A 14 -9.86 16.13 22.69
N LYS A 15 -10.44 16.26 21.49
CA LYS A 15 -10.51 17.54 20.75
C LYS A 15 -11.27 18.60 21.54
N ALA A 16 -12.37 18.24 22.21
CA ALA A 16 -13.13 19.18 23.04
C ALA A 16 -12.30 19.70 24.23
N LYS A 17 -11.50 18.83 24.88
CA LYS A 17 -10.67 19.19 26.03
C LYS A 17 -9.33 19.85 25.64
N ARG A 18 -8.80 19.52 24.47
CA ARG A 18 -7.50 19.97 23.94
C ARG A 18 -7.65 20.36 22.46
N PRO A 19 -8.17 21.58 22.17
CA PRO A 19 -8.48 22.00 20.81
C PRO A 19 -7.29 22.02 19.85
N SER A 20 -6.06 22.15 20.36
CA SER A 20 -4.83 22.16 19.55
C SER A 20 -4.36 20.78 19.10
N ILE A 21 -4.88 19.68 19.68
CA ILE A 21 -4.46 18.32 19.31
C ILE A 21 -5.08 17.90 17.97
N PHE A 22 -4.27 17.26 17.15
CA PHE A 22 -4.72 16.49 15.99
C PHE A 22 -5.00 15.04 16.35
N TRP A 23 -6.05 14.51 15.75
CA TRP A 23 -6.26 13.07 15.68
C TRP A 23 -6.67 12.74 14.26
N THR A 24 -5.95 11.78 13.67
CA THR A 24 -6.19 11.24 12.34
C THR A 24 -6.31 9.73 12.44
N GLY A 25 -7.05 9.15 11.50
CA GLY A 25 -7.14 7.70 11.38
C GLY A 25 -5.81 7.07 10.96
N CYS A 26 -5.61 5.79 11.27
CA CYS A 26 -4.45 5.03 10.84
C CYS A 26 -4.39 4.90 9.31
N ALA A 27 -3.28 5.35 8.72
CA ALA A 27 -3.02 5.24 7.30
C ALA A 27 -2.87 3.77 6.86
N ALA A 28 -2.07 2.99 7.58
CA ALA A 28 -1.88 1.56 7.31
C ALA A 28 -3.23 0.81 7.30
N HIS A 29 -4.07 1.01 8.31
CA HIS A 29 -5.40 0.40 8.34
C HIS A 29 -6.28 0.87 7.17
N THR A 30 -6.20 2.13 6.77
CA THR A 30 -6.99 2.63 5.64
C THR A 30 -6.53 2.03 4.31
N ILE A 31 -5.23 1.84 4.12
CA ILE A 31 -4.65 1.18 2.94
C ILE A 31 -5.02 -0.31 2.94
N ASP A 32 -5.03 -0.96 4.09
CA ASP A 32 -5.50 -2.35 4.21
C ASP A 32 -6.97 -2.48 3.79
N LEU A 33 -7.83 -1.50 4.14
CA LEU A 33 -9.22 -1.45 3.65
C LEU A 33 -9.31 -1.19 2.14
N MET A 34 -8.34 -0.49 1.52
CA MET A 34 -8.28 -0.37 0.06
C MET A 34 -7.99 -1.74 -0.57
N LEU A 35 -7.01 -2.47 -0.04
CA LEU A 35 -6.68 -3.82 -0.50
C LEU A 35 -7.86 -4.78 -0.31
N GLU A 36 -8.59 -4.66 0.81
CA GLU A 36 -9.82 -5.41 1.06
C GLU A 36 -10.86 -5.17 -0.02
N ASP A 37 -11.15 -3.90 -0.33
CA ASP A 37 -12.18 -3.55 -1.30
C ASP A 37 -11.80 -3.97 -2.72
N ILE A 38 -10.52 -3.88 -3.10
CA ILE A 38 -10.02 -4.44 -4.37
C ILE A 38 -10.16 -5.97 -4.35
N GLY A 39 -9.90 -6.61 -3.21
CA GLY A 39 -10.10 -8.04 -2.99
C GLY A 39 -11.53 -8.51 -3.28
N LYS A 40 -12.52 -7.63 -3.11
CA LYS A 40 -13.96 -7.90 -3.37
C LYS A 40 -14.36 -7.75 -4.84
N ILE A 41 -13.48 -7.25 -5.71
CA ILE A 41 -13.75 -7.22 -7.16
C ILE A 41 -13.93 -8.67 -7.60
N LYS A 42 -15.05 -9.00 -8.25
CA LYS A 42 -15.45 -10.38 -8.59
C LYS A 42 -14.30 -11.24 -9.16
N GLN A 43 -13.58 -10.74 -10.16
CA GLN A 43 -12.47 -11.46 -10.78
C GLN A 43 -11.30 -11.68 -9.80
N VAL A 44 -11.03 -10.72 -8.93
CA VAL A 44 -9.98 -10.80 -7.91
C VAL A 44 -10.38 -11.79 -6.82
N ASP A 45 -11.60 -11.70 -6.29
CA ASP A 45 -12.14 -12.60 -5.27
C ASP A 45 -12.12 -14.07 -5.75
N GLU A 46 -12.65 -14.32 -6.95
CA GLU A 46 -12.63 -15.65 -7.57
C GLU A 46 -11.20 -16.19 -7.72
N THR A 47 -10.23 -15.31 -8.02
CA THR A 47 -8.82 -15.68 -8.14
C THR A 47 -8.21 -16.03 -6.80
N ILE A 48 -8.49 -15.24 -5.76
CA ILE A 48 -8.05 -15.49 -4.37
C ILE A 48 -8.62 -16.82 -3.86
N VAL A 49 -9.91 -17.08 -4.08
CA VAL A 49 -10.57 -18.34 -3.67
C VAL A 49 -9.93 -19.55 -4.36
N ARG A 50 -9.68 -19.48 -5.66
CA ARG A 50 -9.00 -20.56 -6.40
C ARG A 50 -7.57 -20.77 -5.93
N ALA A 51 -6.82 -19.69 -5.72
CA ALA A 51 -5.46 -19.74 -5.20
C ALA A 51 -5.42 -20.39 -3.80
N ARG A 52 -6.36 -20.03 -2.92
CA ARG A 52 -6.51 -20.65 -1.59
C ARG A 52 -6.86 -22.14 -1.67
N SER A 53 -7.69 -22.55 -2.61
CA SER A 53 -8.01 -23.97 -2.85
C SER A 53 -6.77 -24.77 -3.24
N LEU A 54 -5.93 -24.20 -4.12
CA LEU A 54 -4.67 -24.80 -4.53
C LEU A 54 -3.67 -24.90 -3.36
N THR A 55 -3.48 -23.83 -2.59
CA THR A 55 -2.58 -23.87 -1.42
C THR A 55 -3.09 -24.87 -0.38
N THR A 56 -4.39 -24.91 -0.11
CA THR A 56 -4.98 -25.90 0.80
C THR A 56 -4.64 -27.32 0.36
N PHE A 57 -4.78 -27.64 -0.93
CA PHE A 57 -4.41 -28.97 -1.44
C PHE A 57 -2.93 -29.29 -1.21
N LEU A 58 -2.03 -28.35 -1.53
CA LEU A 58 -0.58 -28.54 -1.43
C LEU A 58 -0.12 -28.80 0.02
N TYR A 59 -0.79 -28.19 1.00
CA TYR A 59 -0.45 -28.31 2.42
C TYR A 59 -1.26 -29.38 3.16
N SER A 60 -2.29 -29.98 2.54
CA SER A 60 -3.18 -30.96 3.21
C SER A 60 -2.53 -32.32 3.51
N HIS A 61 -1.46 -32.68 2.80
CA HIS A 61 -0.81 -33.98 2.94
C HIS A 61 0.70 -33.83 3.07
N ILE A 62 1.28 -34.42 4.12
CA ILE A 62 2.73 -34.32 4.42
C ILE A 62 3.59 -34.71 3.21
N ARG A 63 3.20 -35.76 2.47
CA ARG A 63 3.92 -36.20 1.26
C ARG A 63 3.85 -35.18 0.12
N VAL A 64 2.69 -34.55 -0.09
CA VAL A 64 2.51 -33.52 -1.13
C VAL A 64 3.27 -32.25 -0.76
N LEU A 65 3.22 -31.86 0.51
CA LEU A 65 3.96 -30.71 1.05
C LEU A 65 5.47 -30.90 0.90
N ALA A 66 5.99 -32.07 1.29
CA ALA A 66 7.41 -32.41 1.14
C ALA A 66 7.83 -32.37 -0.33
N LEU A 67 7.01 -32.90 -1.23
CA LEU A 67 7.28 -32.86 -2.67
C LEU A 67 7.24 -31.44 -3.22
N MET A 68 6.25 -30.63 -2.83
CA MET A 68 6.17 -29.23 -3.21
C MET A 68 7.45 -28.48 -2.80
N ARG A 69 7.92 -28.66 -1.56
CA ARG A 69 9.16 -28.05 -1.06
C ARG A 69 10.39 -28.52 -1.85
N LYS A 70 10.44 -29.78 -2.28
CA LYS A 70 11.50 -30.30 -3.17
C LYS A 70 11.53 -29.56 -4.52
N PHE A 71 10.37 -29.28 -5.12
CA PHE A 71 10.29 -28.58 -6.41
C PHE A 71 10.50 -27.06 -6.29
N LEU A 72 9.97 -26.43 -5.24
CA LEU A 72 10.01 -24.97 -5.08
C LEU A 72 11.24 -24.47 -4.32
N GLY A 73 11.90 -25.34 -3.55
CA GLY A 73 13.00 -24.99 -2.65
C GLY A 73 12.60 -24.15 -1.43
N LYS A 74 11.30 -23.88 -1.25
CA LYS A 74 10.74 -23.02 -0.19
C LYS A 74 9.25 -23.28 0.01
N ASP A 75 8.71 -22.74 1.09
CA ASP A 75 7.27 -22.67 1.27
C ASP A 75 6.63 -21.62 0.35
N LEU A 76 5.42 -21.95 -0.08
CA LEU A 76 4.60 -21.11 -0.94
C LEU A 76 3.92 -19.98 -0.16
N VAL A 77 3.46 -20.29 1.06
CA VAL A 77 2.73 -19.35 1.91
C VAL A 77 3.72 -18.42 2.58
N ARG A 78 3.36 -17.14 2.65
CA ARG A 78 4.14 -16.08 3.27
C ARG A 78 3.23 -15.22 4.12
N ASP A 79 3.63 -14.98 5.36
CA ASP A 79 2.89 -14.14 6.28
C ASP A 79 3.18 -12.66 5.99
N GLY A 80 2.12 -11.86 5.94
CA GLY A 80 2.18 -10.41 5.84
C GLY A 80 1.62 -9.77 7.11
N ILE A 81 1.85 -8.47 7.26
CA ILE A 81 1.45 -7.73 8.46
C ILE A 81 -0.08 -7.68 8.62
N THR A 82 -0.80 -7.72 7.50
CA THR A 82 -2.26 -7.84 7.46
C THR A 82 -2.70 -9.09 6.69
N GLN A 83 -3.99 -9.43 6.80
CA GLN A 83 -4.57 -10.55 6.04
C GLN A 83 -4.49 -10.30 4.52
N PHE A 84 -4.62 -9.06 4.06
CA PHE A 84 -4.53 -8.73 2.64
C PHE A 84 -3.09 -8.66 2.15
N ALA A 85 -2.15 -8.20 2.98
CA ALA A 85 -0.72 -8.35 2.70
C ALA A 85 -0.33 -9.84 2.59
N THR A 86 -0.83 -10.70 3.48
CA THR A 86 -0.67 -12.16 3.39
C THR A 86 -1.25 -12.70 2.08
N THR A 87 -2.44 -12.25 1.69
CA THR A 87 -3.09 -12.67 0.43
C THR A 87 -2.26 -12.26 -0.80
N TYR A 88 -1.78 -11.03 -0.84
CA TYR A 88 -0.83 -10.53 -1.85
C TYR A 88 0.42 -11.42 -1.92
N LEU A 89 1.11 -11.61 -0.79
CA LEU A 89 2.38 -12.33 -0.75
C LEU A 89 2.21 -13.78 -1.22
N ASN A 90 1.09 -14.41 -0.89
CA ASN A 90 0.75 -15.76 -1.35
C ASN A 90 0.53 -15.82 -2.86
N LEU A 91 -0.23 -14.88 -3.43
CA LEU A 91 -0.44 -14.78 -4.88
C LEU A 91 0.86 -14.49 -5.63
N LYS A 92 1.67 -13.56 -5.12
CA LYS A 92 2.99 -13.24 -5.68
C LYS A 92 3.92 -14.45 -5.64
N SER A 93 3.99 -15.14 -4.50
CA SER A 93 4.77 -16.38 -4.36
C SER A 93 4.28 -17.49 -5.32
N MET A 94 2.96 -17.63 -5.51
CA MET A 94 2.41 -18.55 -6.52
C MET A 94 2.83 -18.19 -7.94
N LEU A 95 2.77 -16.91 -8.30
CA LEU A 95 3.16 -16.44 -9.62
C LEU A 95 4.65 -16.66 -9.90
N ASP A 96 5.51 -16.30 -8.93
CA ASP A 96 6.97 -16.47 -9.04
C ASP A 96 7.36 -17.95 -9.18
N ASN A 97 6.58 -18.86 -8.59
CA ASN A 97 6.81 -20.30 -8.66
C ASN A 97 5.93 -21.01 -9.72
N LYS A 98 5.26 -20.29 -10.63
CA LYS A 98 4.35 -20.87 -11.63
C LYS A 98 4.99 -22.03 -12.41
N LYS A 99 6.25 -21.86 -12.85
CA LYS A 99 6.97 -22.88 -13.62
C LYS A 99 7.21 -24.15 -12.80
N GLU A 100 7.67 -24.01 -11.56
CA GLU A 100 7.97 -25.14 -10.67
C GLU A 100 6.70 -25.85 -10.21
N LEU A 101 5.62 -25.11 -9.92
CA LEU A 101 4.29 -25.68 -9.71
C LEU A 101 3.84 -26.48 -10.94
N GLY A 102 4.07 -25.96 -12.15
CA GLY A 102 3.78 -26.68 -13.38
C GLY A 102 4.60 -27.97 -13.56
N LYS A 103 5.86 -28.01 -13.08
CA LYS A 103 6.67 -29.24 -13.08
C LYS A 103 6.18 -30.23 -12.02
N LEU A 104 5.90 -29.78 -10.80
CA LEU A 104 5.34 -30.59 -9.72
C LEU A 104 4.08 -31.34 -10.18
N PHE A 105 3.13 -30.63 -10.80
CA PHE A 105 1.87 -31.21 -11.30
C PHE A 105 2.01 -32.08 -12.57
N ARG A 106 3.22 -32.21 -13.11
CA ARG A 106 3.57 -33.14 -14.20
C ARG A 106 4.48 -34.28 -13.73
N SER A 107 4.93 -34.27 -12.48
CA SER A 107 5.84 -35.30 -11.96
C SER A 107 5.14 -36.65 -11.78
N ASP A 108 5.85 -37.72 -12.13
CA ASP A 108 5.40 -39.09 -11.87
C ASP A 108 5.24 -39.33 -10.37
N GLU A 109 6.14 -38.78 -9.56
CA GLU A 109 6.12 -38.82 -8.10
C GLU A 109 4.76 -38.34 -7.52
N LEU A 110 4.21 -37.23 -8.01
CA LEU A 110 2.90 -36.75 -7.56
C LEU A 110 1.74 -37.60 -8.12
N ASN A 111 1.86 -38.07 -9.36
CA ASN A 111 0.84 -38.90 -10.01
C ASN A 111 0.67 -40.25 -9.29
N GLU A 112 1.77 -40.90 -8.93
CA GLU A 112 1.82 -42.19 -8.24
C GLU A 112 1.23 -42.13 -6.82
N MET A 113 1.28 -40.97 -6.16
CA MET A 113 0.63 -40.80 -4.84
C MET A 113 -0.90 -40.90 -4.91
N GLY A 114 -1.52 -40.82 -6.10
CA GLY A 114 -2.95 -40.98 -6.30
C GLY A 114 -3.83 -39.81 -5.83
N TYR A 115 -3.27 -38.78 -5.18
CA TYR A 115 -4.04 -37.61 -4.71
C TYR A 115 -4.70 -36.83 -5.85
N LEU A 116 -4.10 -36.82 -7.05
CA LEU A 116 -4.66 -36.18 -8.24
C LEU A 116 -5.90 -36.89 -8.79
N LYS A 117 -6.18 -38.13 -8.38
CA LYS A 117 -7.41 -38.87 -8.75
C LYS A 117 -8.63 -38.45 -7.92
N LYS A 118 -8.41 -37.80 -6.77
CA LYS A 118 -9.47 -37.27 -5.90
C LYS A 118 -9.93 -35.90 -6.37
N ASP A 119 -11.15 -35.50 -6.03
CA ASP A 119 -11.77 -34.25 -6.52
C ASP A 119 -10.94 -33.00 -6.22
N LYS A 120 -10.40 -32.88 -4.99
CA LYS A 120 -9.50 -31.77 -4.62
C LYS A 120 -8.23 -31.72 -5.48
N GLY A 121 -7.64 -32.88 -5.80
CA GLY A 121 -6.46 -32.97 -6.64
C GLY A 121 -6.74 -32.70 -8.12
N LYS A 122 -7.89 -33.18 -8.64
CA LYS A 122 -8.38 -32.83 -9.99
C LYS A 122 -8.57 -31.32 -10.13
N ASN A 123 -9.20 -30.69 -9.13
CA ASN A 123 -9.39 -29.24 -9.11
C ASN A 123 -8.05 -28.49 -9.07
N ALA A 124 -7.13 -28.89 -8.19
CA ALA A 124 -5.80 -28.28 -8.11
C ALA A 124 -5.02 -28.39 -9.44
N SER A 125 -5.08 -29.55 -10.10
CA SER A 125 -4.47 -29.76 -11.43
C SER A 125 -5.09 -28.85 -12.49
N LYS A 126 -6.43 -28.71 -12.50
CA LYS A 126 -7.14 -27.79 -13.39
C LYS A 126 -6.72 -26.33 -13.16
N ILE A 127 -6.54 -25.92 -11.91
CA ILE A 127 -6.08 -24.56 -11.56
C ILE A 127 -4.67 -24.31 -12.10
N VAL A 128 -3.71 -25.20 -11.82
CA VAL A 128 -2.31 -25.03 -12.24
C VAL A 128 -2.15 -25.04 -13.76
N ARG A 129 -3.00 -25.75 -14.49
CA ARG A 129 -2.98 -25.80 -15.96
C ARG A 129 -3.77 -24.67 -16.64
N SER A 130 -4.46 -23.82 -15.88
CA SER A 130 -5.34 -22.78 -16.43
C SER A 130 -4.56 -21.49 -16.73
N ASP A 131 -4.39 -21.17 -18.01
CA ASP A 131 -3.77 -19.89 -18.40
C ASP A 131 -4.57 -18.68 -17.92
N THR A 132 -5.91 -18.77 -17.96
CA THR A 132 -6.79 -17.71 -17.42
C THR A 132 -6.56 -17.49 -15.93
N PHE A 133 -6.37 -18.55 -15.14
CA PHE A 133 -6.03 -18.41 -13.72
C PHE A 133 -4.74 -17.62 -13.53
N TRP A 134 -3.68 -17.99 -14.25
CA TRP A 134 -2.40 -17.30 -14.13
C TRP A 134 -2.44 -15.85 -14.60
N LYS A 135 -3.18 -15.55 -15.68
CA LYS A 135 -3.43 -14.17 -16.12
C LYS A 135 -4.17 -13.36 -15.05
N ASN A 136 -5.15 -13.96 -14.38
CA ASN A 136 -5.86 -13.28 -13.30
C ASN A 136 -5.01 -13.11 -12.04
N VAL A 137 -4.14 -14.07 -11.69
CA VAL A 137 -3.17 -13.94 -10.60
C VAL A 137 -2.22 -12.77 -10.88
N ASP A 138 -1.67 -12.70 -12.10
CA ASP A 138 -0.79 -11.61 -12.53
C ASP A 138 -1.49 -10.25 -12.45
N CYS A 139 -2.72 -10.15 -12.99
CA CYS A 139 -3.56 -8.96 -12.87
C CYS A 139 -3.78 -8.54 -11.41
N THR A 140 -4.13 -9.49 -10.54
CA THR A 140 -4.37 -9.23 -9.11
C THR A 140 -3.12 -8.74 -8.40
N VAL A 141 -1.96 -9.37 -8.68
CA VAL A 141 -0.66 -8.95 -8.14
C VAL A 141 -0.32 -7.52 -8.57
N ASN A 142 -0.58 -7.16 -9.84
CA ASN A 142 -0.33 -5.82 -10.36
C ASN A 142 -1.23 -4.74 -9.72
N PHE A 143 -2.41 -5.09 -9.21
CA PHE A 143 -3.22 -4.18 -8.39
C PHE A 143 -2.72 -4.08 -6.94
N PHE A 144 -2.33 -5.21 -6.34
CA PHE A 144 -2.03 -5.29 -4.91
C PHE A 144 -0.62 -4.77 -4.57
N GLU A 145 0.38 -5.07 -5.41
CA GLU A 145 1.80 -4.81 -5.10
C GLU A 145 2.10 -3.32 -4.81
N PRO A 146 1.62 -2.35 -5.61
CA PRO A 146 1.89 -0.94 -5.34
C PRO A 146 1.32 -0.50 -3.98
N LEU A 147 0.08 -0.89 -3.66
CA LEU A 147 -0.55 -0.57 -2.37
C LEU A 147 0.08 -1.31 -1.19
N ALA A 148 0.52 -2.57 -1.38
CA ALA A 148 1.24 -3.33 -0.37
C ALA A 148 2.58 -2.67 -0.01
N ASN A 149 3.25 -2.04 -0.99
CA ASN A 149 4.46 -1.26 -0.73
C ASN A 149 4.17 0.01 0.08
N VAL A 150 3.08 0.72 -0.21
CA VAL A 150 2.64 1.88 0.61
C VAL A 150 2.29 1.42 2.03
N LEU A 151 1.52 0.34 2.16
CA LEU A 151 1.15 -0.23 3.45
C LEU A 151 2.38 -0.53 4.30
N ARG A 152 3.37 -1.23 3.74
CA ARG A 152 4.63 -1.54 4.43
C ARG A 152 5.37 -0.30 4.90
N ARG A 153 5.35 0.80 4.13
CA ARG A 153 5.98 2.06 4.54
C ARG A 153 5.19 2.74 5.67
N MET A 154 3.86 2.77 5.58
CA MET A 154 3.00 3.41 6.57
C MET A 154 2.92 2.66 7.90
N ASP A 155 3.23 1.36 7.87
CA ASP A 155 3.23 0.48 9.03
C ASP A 155 4.65 0.23 9.58
N SER A 156 5.61 1.04 9.15
CA SER A 156 6.99 1.00 9.66
C SER A 156 7.18 1.96 10.84
N ASP A 157 8.24 1.73 11.63
CA ASP A 157 8.58 2.56 12.78
C ASP A 157 9.27 3.90 12.40
N VAL A 158 9.41 4.20 11.11
CA VAL A 158 10.01 5.47 10.65
C VAL A 158 8.94 6.53 10.35
N PRO A 159 9.22 7.84 10.51
CA PRO A 159 8.26 8.90 10.19
C PRO A 159 7.80 8.86 8.73
N ALA A 160 6.58 8.35 8.51
CA ALA A 160 6.07 8.08 7.17
C ALA A 160 4.98 9.08 6.69
N MET A 161 4.44 9.91 7.59
CA MET A 161 3.27 10.75 7.31
C MET A 161 3.46 11.70 6.13
N GLY A 162 4.62 12.38 6.05
CA GLY A 162 4.92 13.27 4.92
C GLY A 162 5.09 12.56 3.59
N PHE A 163 5.28 11.23 3.59
CA PHE A 163 5.36 10.43 2.37
C PHE A 163 4.02 9.84 1.94
N LEU A 164 3.01 9.81 2.82
CA LEU A 164 1.73 9.13 2.58
C LEU A 164 1.08 9.57 1.27
N TYR A 165 0.90 10.87 1.08
CA TYR A 165 0.21 11.42 -0.09
C TYR A 165 0.95 11.06 -1.39
N GLY A 166 2.26 11.35 -1.42
CA GLY A 166 3.09 11.04 -2.59
C GLY A 166 3.16 9.55 -2.89
N CYS A 167 3.32 8.70 -1.88
CA CYS A 167 3.36 7.24 -2.09
C CYS A 167 2.03 6.69 -2.62
N LEU A 168 0.87 7.25 -2.22
CA LEU A 168 -0.41 6.86 -2.79
C LEU A 168 -0.56 7.33 -4.24
N LEU A 169 -0.08 8.52 -4.58
CA LEU A 169 -0.05 9.02 -5.95
C LEU A 169 0.85 8.13 -6.83
N ASP A 170 2.05 7.82 -6.35
CA ASP A 170 2.99 6.93 -7.01
C ASP A 170 2.42 5.53 -7.18
N ALA A 171 1.70 5.00 -6.18
CA ALA A 171 1.03 3.71 -6.28
C ALA A 171 -0.05 3.71 -7.37
N LYS A 172 -0.87 4.77 -7.47
CA LYS A 172 -1.85 4.91 -8.56
C LYS A 172 -1.15 4.95 -9.92
N ASN A 173 -0.08 5.72 -10.04
CA ASN A 173 0.72 5.83 -11.26
C ASN A 173 1.40 4.51 -11.65
N ASP A 174 1.93 3.76 -10.68
CA ASP A 174 2.53 2.43 -10.91
C ASP A 174 1.46 1.43 -11.39
N ILE A 175 0.27 1.43 -10.77
CA ILE A 175 -0.86 0.64 -11.26
C ILE A 175 -1.17 1.00 -12.71
N ALA A 176 -1.36 2.28 -13.06
CA ALA A 176 -1.68 2.68 -14.42
C ALA A 176 -0.61 2.20 -15.43
N LYS A 177 0.67 2.37 -15.10
CA LYS A 177 1.79 1.92 -15.93
C LYS A 177 1.80 0.41 -16.16
N ARG A 178 1.49 -0.40 -15.14
CA ARG A 178 1.39 -1.87 -15.26
C ARG A 178 0.29 -2.35 -16.20
N PHE A 179 -0.68 -1.49 -16.50
CA PHE A 179 -1.77 -1.76 -17.45
C PHE A 179 -1.66 -0.88 -18.71
N ASP A 180 -0.45 -0.50 -19.10
CA ASP A 180 -0.13 0.28 -20.30
C ASP A 180 -0.90 1.61 -20.39
N ASN A 181 -1.27 2.18 -19.25
CA ASN A 181 -2.11 3.37 -19.12
C ASN A 181 -3.49 3.25 -19.78
N VAL A 182 -3.97 2.03 -20.00
CA VAL A 182 -5.32 1.77 -20.53
C VAL A 182 -6.34 1.88 -19.40
N GLU A 183 -6.93 3.07 -19.22
CA GLU A 183 -7.80 3.45 -18.08
C GLU A 183 -8.83 2.38 -17.70
N ARG A 184 -9.54 1.81 -18.68
CA ARG A 184 -10.58 0.79 -18.45
C ARG A 184 -10.11 -0.44 -17.67
N HIS A 185 -8.80 -0.72 -17.62
CA HIS A 185 -8.25 -1.87 -16.91
C HIS A 185 -8.01 -1.61 -15.42
N PHE A 186 -7.81 -0.35 -15.00
CA PHE A 186 -7.51 0.00 -13.60
C PHE A 186 -8.46 1.03 -13.00
N LYS A 187 -9.38 1.59 -13.77
CA LYS A 187 -10.35 2.60 -13.32
C LYS A 187 -11.06 2.23 -12.03
N THR A 188 -11.65 1.05 -11.96
CA THR A 188 -12.37 0.58 -10.76
C THR A 188 -11.46 0.49 -9.54
N VAL A 189 -10.18 0.14 -9.73
CA VAL A 189 -9.20 0.09 -8.64
C VAL A 189 -8.85 1.51 -8.16
N TRP A 190 -8.66 2.45 -9.10
CA TRP A 190 -8.48 3.86 -8.75
C TRP A 190 -9.68 4.44 -8.02
N GLU A 191 -10.91 4.16 -8.45
CA GLU A 191 -12.13 4.61 -7.77
C GLU A 191 -12.23 4.09 -6.33
N ILE A 192 -11.80 2.85 -6.07
CA ILE A 192 -11.71 2.30 -4.71
C ILE A 192 -10.67 3.04 -3.87
N ILE A 193 -9.47 3.28 -4.43
CA ILE A 193 -8.40 4.02 -3.78
C ILE A 193 -8.88 5.43 -3.44
N ASP A 194 -9.41 6.16 -4.42
CA ASP A 194 -9.86 7.55 -4.27
C ASP A 194 -10.96 7.66 -3.22
N LYS A 195 -11.96 6.78 -3.25
CA LYS A 195 -13.04 6.75 -2.24
C LYS A 195 -12.51 6.63 -0.81
N ARG A 196 -11.49 5.80 -0.57
CA ARG A 196 -10.89 5.61 0.75
C ARG A 196 -9.94 6.75 1.12
N TRP A 197 -9.17 7.23 0.13
CA TRP A 197 -8.24 8.33 0.27
C TRP A 197 -8.98 9.63 0.63
N ASP A 198 -9.98 10.02 -0.14
CA ASP A 198 -10.75 11.25 0.06
C ASP A 198 -11.47 11.28 1.41
N ASN A 199 -11.95 10.13 1.88
CA ASN A 199 -12.70 10.05 3.14
C ASN A 199 -11.78 10.18 4.38
N LYS A 200 -10.59 9.58 4.35
CA LYS A 200 -9.79 9.36 5.57
C LYS A 200 -8.37 9.95 5.53
N LEU A 201 -7.80 10.12 4.33
CA LEU A 201 -6.37 10.42 4.17
C LEU A 201 -6.07 11.77 3.48
N LYS A 202 -7.07 12.63 3.29
CA LYS A 202 -6.90 14.04 2.85
C LYS A 202 -7.15 15.08 3.95
N THR A 203 -6.80 14.76 5.20
CA THR A 203 -6.89 15.73 6.30
C THR A 203 -5.85 16.84 6.14
N PRO A 204 -6.05 18.04 6.74
CA PRO A 204 -5.06 19.12 6.71
C PRO A 204 -3.65 18.65 7.10
N LEU A 205 -3.54 17.73 8.07
CA LEU A 205 -2.25 17.19 8.51
C LEU A 205 -1.53 16.39 7.41
N HIS A 206 -2.27 15.61 6.60
CA HIS A 206 -1.68 14.86 5.49
C HIS A 206 -1.26 15.79 4.34
N LEU A 207 -2.05 16.83 4.07
CA LEU A 207 -1.73 17.82 3.04
C LEU A 207 -0.52 18.67 3.45
N ALA A 208 -0.50 19.16 4.69
CA ALA A 208 0.60 19.93 5.27
C ALA A 208 1.90 19.13 5.28
N SER A 209 1.85 17.87 5.71
CA SER A 209 3.03 17.00 5.76
C SER A 209 3.59 16.67 4.38
N TYR A 210 2.73 16.54 3.35
CA TYR A 210 3.20 16.42 1.97
C TYR A 210 3.85 17.70 1.46
N TYR A 211 3.26 18.87 1.74
CA TYR A 211 3.80 20.18 1.38
C TYR A 211 5.20 20.42 1.98
N LEU A 212 5.39 20.02 3.24
CA LEU A 212 6.66 20.15 3.95
C LEU A 212 7.66 19.02 3.65
N ASN A 213 7.27 18.00 2.86
CA ASN A 213 8.17 16.94 2.48
C ASN A 213 9.02 17.38 1.29
N SER A 214 10.26 17.80 1.55
CA SER A 214 11.19 18.26 0.51
C SER A 214 11.44 17.25 -0.62
N TYR A 215 11.27 15.95 -0.36
CA TYR A 215 11.38 14.90 -1.37
C TYR A 215 10.33 15.02 -2.47
N TYR A 216 9.10 15.36 -2.10
CA TYR A 216 8.02 15.56 -3.07
C TYR A 216 7.81 17.02 -3.44
N TYR A 217 8.00 17.95 -2.48
CA TYR A 217 7.71 19.35 -2.67
C TYR A 217 8.56 19.96 -3.79
N TYR A 218 9.90 19.85 -3.74
CA TYR A 218 10.73 20.55 -4.72
C TYR A 218 10.60 20.00 -6.15
N PRO A 219 10.56 18.67 -6.39
CA PRO A 219 10.33 18.15 -7.74
C PRO A 219 8.95 18.51 -8.31
N ASN A 220 7.95 18.66 -7.45
CA ASN A 220 6.56 18.93 -7.84
C ASN A 220 6.08 20.33 -7.43
N LYS A 221 7.01 21.29 -7.23
CA LYS A 221 6.72 22.59 -6.60
C LYS A 221 5.58 23.32 -7.30
N LEU A 222 5.64 23.38 -8.63
CA LEU A 222 4.64 24.10 -9.43
C LEU A 222 3.24 23.50 -9.26
N GLU A 223 3.10 22.18 -9.31
CA GLU A 223 1.81 21.49 -9.15
C GLU A 223 1.24 21.71 -7.75
N ILE A 224 2.08 21.53 -6.72
CA ILE A 224 1.68 21.67 -5.31
C ILE A 224 1.26 23.10 -4.98
N GLU A 225 1.96 24.10 -5.51
CA GLU A 225 1.64 25.51 -5.26
C GLU A 225 0.41 25.98 -6.03
N LEU A 226 0.12 25.43 -7.22
CA LEU A 226 -1.05 25.78 -8.01
C LEU A 226 -2.36 25.18 -7.46
N ASP A 227 -2.33 23.98 -6.87
CA ASP A 227 -3.52 23.34 -6.29
C ASP A 227 -4.10 24.17 -5.13
N GLY A 228 -3.23 24.81 -4.33
CA GLY A 228 -3.61 25.70 -3.24
C GLY A 228 -4.10 24.99 -1.97
N THR A 229 -4.73 23.81 -2.08
CA THR A 229 -5.27 23.07 -0.92
C THR A 229 -4.16 22.60 0.03
N PHE A 230 -2.95 22.34 -0.49
CA PHE A 230 -1.81 21.96 0.34
C PHE A 230 -1.37 23.09 1.28
N ARG A 231 -1.30 24.32 0.76
CA ARG A 231 -0.96 25.51 1.55
C ARG A 231 -2.07 25.82 2.57
N GLU A 232 -3.33 25.72 2.16
CA GLU A 232 -4.48 25.87 3.06
C GLU A 232 -4.45 24.83 4.20
N GLY A 233 -4.13 23.57 3.88
CA GLY A 233 -3.95 22.51 4.86
C GLY A 233 -2.84 22.82 5.88
N LEU A 234 -1.71 23.36 5.41
CA LEU A 234 -0.62 23.79 6.28
C LEU A 234 -1.02 24.95 7.20
N VAL A 235 -1.68 25.99 6.66
CA VAL A 235 -2.18 27.13 7.45
C VAL A 235 -3.19 26.65 8.51
N SER A 236 -4.08 25.72 8.14
CA SER A 236 -5.02 25.09 9.07
C SER A 236 -4.31 24.32 10.19
N CYS A 237 -3.16 23.71 9.91
CA CYS A 237 -2.32 23.06 10.92
C CYS A 237 -1.65 24.07 11.87
N ILE A 238 -1.04 25.10 11.32
CA ILE A 238 -0.34 26.14 12.10
C ILE A 238 -1.30 26.84 13.05
N THR A 239 -2.42 27.36 12.53
CA THR A 239 -3.43 28.09 13.32
C THR A 239 -4.07 27.24 14.42
N LYS A 240 -4.16 25.93 14.22
CA LYS A 240 -4.66 24.99 15.23
C LYS A 240 -3.63 24.68 16.31
N MET A 241 -2.36 24.51 15.95
CA MET A 241 -1.31 24.10 16.90
C MET A 241 -0.71 25.26 17.68
N VAL A 242 -0.62 26.43 17.05
CA VAL A 242 0.08 27.60 17.57
C VAL A 242 -0.93 28.70 17.80
N GLN A 243 -1.09 29.17 19.04
CA GLN A 243 -2.05 30.23 19.37
C GLN A 243 -1.45 31.64 19.26
N GLU A 244 -0.13 31.77 19.46
CA GLU A 244 0.59 33.03 19.43
C GLU A 244 0.80 33.50 17.98
N VAL A 245 0.24 34.66 17.65
CA VAL A 245 0.25 35.22 16.28
C VAL A 245 1.67 35.52 15.83
N GLU A 246 2.51 36.03 16.73
CA GLU A 246 3.90 36.35 16.43
C GLU A 246 4.72 35.11 16.07
N ILE A 247 4.36 33.93 16.59
CA ILE A 247 4.98 32.66 16.20
C ILE A 247 4.44 32.20 14.84
N GLN A 248 3.13 32.35 14.59
CA GLN A 248 2.56 32.04 13.28
C GLN A 248 3.23 32.85 12.17
N ASP A 249 3.41 34.16 12.37
CA ASP A 249 4.06 35.05 11.40
C ASP A 249 5.50 34.61 11.09
N LYS A 250 6.28 34.26 12.13
CA LYS A 250 7.64 33.71 11.95
C LYS A 250 7.65 32.40 11.17
N ILE A 251 6.70 31.50 11.43
CA ILE A 251 6.57 30.24 10.67
C ILE A 251 6.28 30.55 9.20
N MET A 252 5.44 31.55 8.91
CA MET A 252 5.14 31.95 7.53
C MET A 252 6.36 32.56 6.83
N ASP A 253 7.19 33.33 7.53
CA ASP A 253 8.45 33.85 7.00
C ASP A 253 9.45 32.73 6.68
N GLU A 254 9.62 31.76 7.60
CA GLU A 254 10.45 30.57 7.35
C GLU A 254 9.89 29.72 6.21
N LEU A 255 8.57 29.63 6.06
CA LEU A 255 7.93 28.92 4.97
C LEU A 255 8.29 29.54 3.63
N ASN A 256 8.28 30.87 3.50
CA ASN A 256 8.72 31.54 2.28
C ASN A 256 10.18 31.18 1.95
N MET A 257 11.06 31.15 2.96
CA MET A 257 12.45 30.71 2.77
C MET A 257 12.55 29.24 2.31
N TYR A 258 11.72 28.35 2.86
CA TYR A 258 11.63 26.95 2.42
C TYR A 258 11.19 26.86 0.97
N GLN A 259 10.11 27.56 0.60
CA GLN A 259 9.58 27.55 -0.76
C GLN A 259 10.64 27.98 -1.78
N ASP A 260 11.36 29.06 -1.49
CA ASP A 260 12.38 29.61 -2.38
C ASP A 260 13.72 28.88 -2.27
N GLY A 261 13.84 27.93 -1.34
CA GLY A 261 15.09 27.23 -1.08
C GLY A 261 16.21 28.20 -0.69
N MET A 262 15.89 29.21 0.11
CA MET A 262 16.85 30.21 0.58
C MET A 262 17.46 29.82 1.93
N GLY A 263 18.58 30.46 2.30
CA GLY A 263 19.24 30.23 3.58
C GLY A 263 19.73 28.79 3.75
N SER A 264 19.40 28.16 4.87
CA SER A 264 19.77 26.77 5.16
C SER A 264 19.14 25.77 4.18
N PHE A 265 17.91 26.04 3.70
CA PHE A 265 17.18 25.16 2.78
C PHE A 265 17.84 25.07 1.40
N GLY A 266 18.62 26.08 1.00
CA GLY A 266 19.31 26.15 -0.29
C GLY A 266 20.72 25.57 -0.32
N LYS A 267 21.31 25.29 0.85
CA LYS A 267 22.68 24.79 0.93
C LYS A 267 22.81 23.44 0.22
N ASP A 268 23.98 23.16 -0.34
CA ASP A 268 24.24 21.92 -1.09
C ASP A 268 23.87 20.66 -0.30
N ILE A 269 24.10 20.64 1.01
CA ILE A 269 23.72 19.50 1.86
C ILE A 269 22.20 19.30 1.90
N ALA A 270 21.41 20.35 2.07
CA ALA A 270 19.96 20.30 2.06
C ALA A 270 19.45 19.85 0.68
N THR A 271 20.00 20.44 -0.38
CA THR A 271 19.65 20.11 -1.77
C THR A 271 19.92 18.65 -2.12
N ARG A 272 21.03 18.07 -1.64
CA ARG A 272 21.31 16.63 -1.80
C ARG A 272 20.31 15.76 -1.04
N GLN A 273 19.91 16.15 0.17
CA GLN A 273 18.96 15.38 0.99
C GLN A 273 17.53 15.39 0.44
N ARG A 274 17.15 16.38 -0.40
CA ARG A 274 15.85 16.38 -1.10
C ARG A 274 15.63 15.12 -1.94
N ARG A 275 16.66 14.38 -2.32
CA ARG A 275 16.52 13.15 -3.13
C ARG A 275 16.65 11.87 -2.32
N ASN A 276 16.71 11.97 -0.99
CA ASN A 276 16.87 10.82 -0.13
C ASN A 276 15.49 10.20 0.22
N GLU A 277 15.19 9.07 -0.40
CA GLU A 277 13.96 8.31 -0.15
C GLU A 277 13.85 7.77 1.29
N ASN A 278 15.00 7.63 1.96
CA ASN A 278 15.15 7.16 3.34
C ASN A 278 15.37 8.33 4.32
N PHE A 279 15.07 9.56 3.92
CA PHE A 279 15.20 10.70 4.81
C PHE A 279 14.32 10.50 6.06
N ASN A 280 14.97 10.42 7.22
CA ASN A 280 14.32 10.38 8.52
C ASN A 280 14.43 11.78 9.16
N PRO A 281 13.32 12.52 9.33
CA PRO A 281 13.35 13.83 9.99
C PRO A 281 13.62 13.75 11.50
N GLY A 282 13.65 12.53 12.07
CA GLY A 282 13.89 12.28 13.50
C GLY A 282 15.31 11.85 13.88
N ASP A 283 16.20 11.63 12.91
CA ASP A 283 17.64 11.37 13.11
C ASP A 283 18.47 12.64 12.85
#